data_AF-A0A9D4MN23-F1
#
_entry.id   AF-A0A9D4MN23-F1
#
_cell.length_a   1.000
_cell.length_b   1.000
_cell.length_c   1.000
_cell.angle_alpha   90.00
_cell.angle_beta   90.00
_cell.angle_gamma   90.00
#
_symmetry.space_group_name_H-M   'P 1'
#
loop_
_entity.id
_entity.type
_entity.pdbx_description
1 polymer ?
#
loop_
_entity_poly.entity_id
_entity_poly.type
_entity_poly.pdbx_seq_one_letter_code
_entity_poly.pdbx_strand_id
1 'polypeptide(L)'
;MNDNASKRLTTNTHTYIHTCMHTYIHTYIHTYIHTTYIHTYIHTYIHTYIHTYIHTYIHTYIHTYIHTYIHTYIHTYIHTYIHTYIHTYIHTYIHTYIHTYIHTYIRTYVHTYIRTYVHTYIRTYVQTYIRTYVHTYVLEDRAKRAIDNIGLDNGTGSINTRVHNTRTKIEENCKPNVKQ
;
A
#
# COMPACT_ATOMS: atom_id res chain seq x y z
N MET A 1 -55.21 -100.47 33.91
CA MET A 1 -54.12 -99.97 33.03
C MET A 1 -54.60 -98.91 32.02
N ASN A 2 -55.87 -98.90 31.60
CA ASN A 2 -56.35 -97.99 30.55
C ASN A 2 -56.54 -96.52 31.01
N ASP A 3 -57.02 -96.28 32.23
CA ASP A 3 -57.28 -94.91 32.72
C ASP A 3 -56.01 -94.07 32.94
N ASN A 4 -54.91 -94.69 33.36
CA ASN A 4 -53.64 -94.00 33.53
C ASN A 4 -52.97 -93.65 32.19
N ALA A 5 -53.19 -94.47 31.15
CA ALA A 5 -52.70 -94.17 29.80
C ALA A 5 -53.49 -93.02 29.16
N SER A 6 -54.81 -93.02 29.32
CA SER A 6 -55.69 -91.93 28.86
C SER A 6 -55.37 -90.60 29.57
N LYS A 7 -55.26 -90.60 30.90
CA LYS A 7 -54.85 -89.40 31.68
C LYS A 7 -53.48 -88.87 31.27
N ARG A 8 -52.51 -89.75 30.97
CA ARG A 8 -51.17 -89.36 30.48
C ARG A 8 -51.23 -88.74 29.09
N LEU A 9 -52.06 -89.27 28.18
CA LEU A 9 -52.24 -88.68 26.87
C LEU A 9 -52.90 -87.30 26.95
N THR A 10 -53.94 -87.14 27.77
CA THR A 10 -54.62 -85.85 27.94
C THR A 10 -53.74 -84.80 28.63
N THR A 11 -52.90 -85.20 29.58
CA THR A 11 -51.94 -84.26 30.20
C THR A 11 -50.80 -83.91 29.26
N ASN A 12 -50.26 -84.84 28.48
CA ASN A 12 -49.21 -84.55 27.48
C ASN A 12 -49.71 -83.67 26.33
N THR A 13 -50.94 -83.89 25.86
CA THR A 13 -51.55 -83.01 24.85
C THR A 13 -51.82 -81.62 25.41
N HIS A 14 -52.30 -81.54 26.65
CA HIS A 14 -52.52 -80.25 27.32
C HIS A 14 -51.21 -79.48 27.54
N THR A 15 -50.15 -80.13 28.03
CA THR A 15 -48.84 -79.48 28.21
C THR A 15 -48.22 -79.08 26.88
N TYR A 16 -48.35 -79.89 25.83
CA TYR A 16 -47.86 -79.58 24.48
C TYR A 16 -48.58 -78.36 23.89
N ILE A 17 -49.91 -78.32 23.95
CA ILE A 17 -50.68 -77.16 23.47
C ILE A 17 -50.36 -75.92 24.30
N HIS A 18 -50.28 -76.04 25.63
CA HIS A 18 -49.94 -74.93 26.52
C HIS A 18 -48.54 -74.36 26.21
N THR A 19 -47.54 -75.22 26.05
CA THR A 19 -46.17 -74.79 25.73
C THR A 19 -46.05 -74.18 24.33
N CYS A 20 -46.70 -74.76 23.31
CA CYS A 20 -46.74 -74.16 21.97
C CYS A 20 -47.45 -72.80 21.95
N MET A 21 -48.60 -72.68 22.61
CA MET A 21 -49.33 -71.40 22.69
C MET A 21 -48.53 -70.36 23.49
N HIS A 22 -47.96 -70.75 24.63
CA HIS A 22 -47.15 -69.87 25.45
C HIS A 22 -45.90 -69.39 24.71
N THR A 23 -45.17 -70.29 24.05
CA THR A 23 -43.97 -69.93 23.28
C THR A 23 -44.32 -69.05 22.08
N TYR A 24 -45.39 -69.34 21.35
CA TYR A 24 -45.83 -68.51 20.22
C TYR A 24 -46.24 -67.11 20.67
N ILE A 25 -47.09 -66.99 21.70
CA ILE A 25 -47.53 -65.70 22.23
C ILE A 25 -46.34 -64.93 22.82
N HIS A 26 -45.51 -65.59 23.62
CA HIS A 26 -44.36 -64.94 24.25
C HIS A 26 -43.35 -64.47 23.20
N THR A 27 -42.98 -65.31 22.23
CA THR A 27 -42.05 -64.91 21.18
C THR A 27 -42.63 -63.82 20.30
N TYR A 28 -43.88 -63.93 19.87
CA TYR A 28 -44.52 -62.92 19.02
C TYR A 28 -44.66 -61.58 19.74
N ILE A 29 -45.20 -61.55 20.96
CA ILE A 29 -45.36 -60.32 21.73
C ILE A 29 -43.99 -59.72 22.09
N HIS A 30 -43.06 -60.54 22.60
CA HIS A 30 -41.77 -60.04 23.04
C HIS A 30 -40.92 -59.54 21.86
N THR A 31 -40.85 -60.28 20.75
CA THR A 31 -40.05 -59.83 19.60
C THR A 31 -40.72 -58.66 18.88
N TYR A 32 -42.03 -58.74 18.64
CA TYR A 32 -42.72 -57.72 17.85
C TYR A 32 -42.94 -56.41 18.62
N ILE A 33 -43.37 -56.50 19.88
CA ILE A 33 -43.65 -55.29 20.65
C ILE A 33 -42.38 -54.75 21.28
N HIS A 34 -41.63 -55.58 22.00
CA HIS A 34 -40.51 -55.10 22.78
C HIS A 34 -39.28 -54.80 21.90
N THR A 35 -38.88 -55.73 21.03
CA THR A 35 -37.62 -55.55 20.28
C THR A 35 -37.77 -54.69 19.03
N THR A 36 -38.85 -54.86 18.27
CA THR A 36 -39.05 -54.03 17.06
C THR A 36 -39.70 -52.72 17.43
N TYR A 37 -40.88 -52.70 18.02
CA TYR A 37 -41.57 -51.42 18.25
C TYR A 37 -40.86 -50.52 19.28
N ILE A 38 -40.67 -50.99 20.51
CA ILE A 38 -40.09 -50.15 21.56
C ILE A 38 -38.61 -49.91 21.29
N HIS A 39 -37.81 -50.98 21.14
CA HIS A 39 -36.38 -50.79 21.05
C HIS A 39 -35.97 -50.11 19.75
N THR A 40 -36.43 -50.54 18.56
CA THR A 40 -35.99 -49.84 17.34
C THR A 40 -36.59 -48.44 17.23
N TYR A 41 -37.88 -48.23 17.50
CA TYR A 41 -38.47 -46.90 17.31
C TYR A 41 -37.91 -45.89 18.31
N ILE A 42 -37.89 -46.21 19.61
CA ILE A 42 -37.39 -45.29 20.62
C ILE A 42 -35.88 -45.11 20.46
N HIS A 43 -35.12 -46.20 20.29
CA HIS A 43 -33.68 -46.09 20.18
C HIS A 43 -33.29 -45.34 18.91
N THR A 44 -33.84 -45.68 17.75
CA THR A 44 -33.49 -44.97 16.51
C THR A 44 -33.97 -43.53 16.56
N TYR A 45 -35.19 -43.25 17.01
CA TYR A 45 -35.71 -41.88 17.04
C TYR A 45 -34.92 -41.01 18.01
N ILE A 46 -34.71 -41.46 19.25
CA ILE A 46 -33.95 -40.70 20.25
C ILE A 46 -32.49 -40.60 19.84
N HIS A 47 -31.87 -41.71 19.44
CA HIS A 47 -30.45 -41.70 19.05
C HIS A 47 -30.24 -40.84 17.82
N THR A 48 -31.04 -40.99 16.75
CA THR A 48 -30.87 -40.17 15.55
C THR A 48 -31.20 -38.72 15.83
N TYR A 49 -32.28 -38.40 16.56
CA TYR A 49 -32.64 -37.01 16.84
C TYR A 49 -31.60 -36.33 17.73
N ILE A 50 -31.21 -36.95 18.84
CA ILE A 50 -30.20 -36.39 19.75
C ILE A 50 -28.85 -36.33 19.06
N HIS A 51 -28.41 -37.41 18.40
CA HIS A 51 -27.12 -37.43 17.73
C HIS A 51 -27.09 -36.41 16.59
N THR A 52 -28.10 -36.35 15.73
CA THR A 52 -28.11 -35.37 14.63
C THR A 52 -28.21 -33.97 15.17
N TYR A 53 -29.08 -33.68 16.14
CA TYR A 53 -29.22 -32.33 16.69
C TYR A 53 -27.95 -31.87 17.40
N ILE A 54 -27.40 -32.69 18.31
CA ILE A 54 -26.17 -32.34 19.03
C ILE A 54 -25.00 -32.26 18.06
N HIS A 55 -24.82 -33.26 17.20
CA HIS A 55 -23.71 -33.26 16.26
C HIS A 55 -23.80 -32.10 15.29
N THR A 56 -24.97 -31.84 14.68
CA THR A 56 -25.11 -30.70 13.76
C THR A 56 -24.96 -29.39 14.50
N TYR A 57 -25.58 -29.19 15.65
CA TYR A 57 -25.50 -27.93 16.39
C TYR A 57 -24.08 -27.66 16.88
N ILE A 58 -23.44 -28.63 17.55
CA ILE A 58 -22.08 -28.47 18.05
C ILE A 58 -21.10 -28.35 16.88
N HIS A 59 -21.18 -29.23 15.90
CA HIS A 59 -20.25 -29.19 14.76
C HIS A 59 -20.43 -27.89 13.97
N THR A 60 -21.66 -27.48 13.64
CA THR A 60 -21.86 -26.24 12.89
C THR A 60 -21.48 -25.04 13.72
N TYR A 61 -21.87 -24.94 14.99
CA TYR A 61 -21.53 -23.80 15.83
C TYR A 61 -20.02 -23.68 16.06
N ILE A 62 -19.36 -24.76 16.48
CA ILE A 62 -17.92 -24.76 16.71
C ILE A 62 -17.17 -24.53 15.40
N HIS A 63 -17.52 -25.26 14.34
CA HIS A 63 -16.83 -25.12 13.06
C HIS A 63 -17.03 -23.72 12.49
N THR A 64 -18.26 -23.20 12.46
CA THR A 64 -18.52 -21.86 11.93
C THR A 64 -17.87 -20.80 12.82
N TYR A 65 -18.00 -20.86 14.14
CA TYR A 65 -17.42 -19.87 15.03
C TYR A 65 -15.89 -19.87 14.97
N ILE A 66 -15.26 -21.03 15.12
CA ILE A 66 -13.79 -21.14 15.07
C ILE A 66 -13.30 -20.78 13.67
N HIS A 67 -13.91 -21.34 12.61
CA HIS A 67 -13.44 -21.07 11.26
C HIS A 67 -13.61 -19.61 10.90
N THR A 68 -14.79 -19.01 11.17
CA THR A 68 -15.02 -17.59 10.89
C THR A 68 -14.08 -16.73 11.73
N TYR A 69 -14.01 -16.94 13.04
CA TYR A 69 -13.15 -16.12 13.91
C TYR A 69 -11.68 -16.19 13.51
N ILE A 70 -11.13 -17.41 13.33
CA ILE A 70 -9.74 -17.59 12.92
C ILE A 70 -9.52 -17.01 11.52
N HIS A 71 -10.40 -17.31 10.57
CA HIS A 71 -10.25 -16.81 9.21
C HIS A 71 -10.35 -15.29 9.17
N THR A 72 -11.34 -14.68 9.80
CA THR A 72 -11.48 -13.22 9.84
C THR A 72 -10.32 -12.59 10.58
N TYR A 73 -9.92 -13.12 11.74
CA TYR A 73 -8.83 -12.53 12.51
C TYR A 73 -7.51 -12.61 11.77
N ILE A 74 -7.13 -13.80 11.28
CA ILE A 74 -5.90 -13.98 10.51
C ILE A 74 -5.96 -13.16 9.22
N HIS A 75 -7.05 -13.23 8.47
CA HIS A 75 -7.16 -12.52 7.20
C HIS A 75 -7.10 -11.00 7.40
N THR A 76 -7.86 -10.46 8.35
CA THR A 76 -7.82 -9.02 8.66
C THR A 76 -6.46 -8.61 9.20
N TYR A 77 -5.87 -9.35 10.12
CA TYR A 77 -4.56 -9.00 10.70
C TYR A 77 -3.46 -9.03 9.64
N ILE A 78 -3.37 -10.12 8.87
CA ILE A 78 -2.37 -10.24 7.80
C ILE A 78 -2.63 -9.20 6.72
N HIS A 79 -3.86 -9.06 6.25
CA HIS A 79 -4.18 -8.09 5.21
C HIS A 79 -3.90 -6.66 5.67
N THR A 80 -4.35 -6.27 6.87
CA THR A 80 -4.11 -4.91 7.38
C THR A 80 -2.64 -4.69 7.64
N TYR A 81 -1.92 -5.62 8.27
CA TYR A 81 -0.51 -5.47 8.55
C TYR A 81 0.32 -5.39 7.27
N ILE A 82 0.13 -6.33 6.33
CA ILE A 82 0.86 -6.33 5.07
C ILE A 82 0.49 -5.09 4.25
N HIS A 83 -0.80 -4.78 4.12
CA HIS A 83 -1.23 -3.64 3.33
C HIS A 83 -0.70 -2.33 3.92
N THR A 84 -0.84 -2.11 5.23
CA THR A 84 -0.33 -0.91 5.89
C THR A 84 1.19 -0.84 5.82
N TYR A 85 1.91 -1.92 6.12
CA TYR A 85 3.37 -1.93 6.08
C TYR A 85 3.89 -1.67 4.67
N ILE A 86 3.40 -2.40 3.67
CA ILE A 86 3.82 -2.23 2.28
C ILE A 86 3.41 -0.84 1.78
N HIS A 87 2.16 -0.43 2.02
CA HIS A 87 1.69 0.87 1.54
C HIS A 87 2.48 2.00 2.19
N THR A 88 2.64 2.00 3.51
CA THR A 88 3.41 3.05 4.20
C THR A 88 4.87 3.02 3.80
N TYR A 89 5.52 1.86 3.76
CA TYR A 89 6.93 1.76 3.39
C TYR A 89 7.16 2.22 1.95
N ILE A 90 6.41 1.68 0.98
CA ILE A 90 6.55 2.05 -0.42
C ILE A 90 6.18 3.52 -0.62
N HIS A 91 5.05 3.97 -0.06
CA HIS A 91 4.61 5.34 -0.23
C HIS A 91 5.60 6.32 0.39
N THR A 92 6.02 6.09 1.64
CA THR A 92 7.00 6.98 2.29
C THR A 92 8.35 6.92 1.59
N TYR A 93 8.87 5.75 1.23
CA TYR A 93 10.15 5.63 0.55
C TYR A 93 10.13 6.31 -0.82
N ILE A 94 9.15 5.99 -1.66
CA ILE A 94 9.03 6.58 -2.99
C ILE A 94 8.76 8.08 -2.88
N HIS A 95 7.81 8.49 -2.05
CA HIS A 95 7.47 9.89 -1.91
C HIS A 95 8.64 10.69 -1.36
N THR A 96 9.30 10.25 -0.29
CA THR A 96 10.47 10.94 0.26
C THR A 96 11.63 10.93 -0.72
N TYR A 97 11.96 9.80 -1.34
CA TYR A 97 13.08 9.72 -2.28
C TYR A 97 12.84 10.60 -3.51
N ILE A 98 11.70 10.46 -4.18
CA ILE A 98 11.37 11.26 -5.36
C ILE A 98 11.23 12.73 -4.99
N HIS A 99 10.50 13.05 -3.92
CA HIS A 99 10.29 14.44 -3.53
C HIS A 99 11.62 15.08 -3.13
N THR A 100 12.43 14.45 -2.30
CA THR A 100 13.73 15.01 -1.90
C THR A 100 14.68 15.08 -3.07
N TYR A 101 14.81 14.03 -3.89
CA TYR A 101 15.71 14.04 -5.03
C TYR A 101 15.31 15.10 -6.05
N ILE A 102 14.05 15.13 -6.50
CA ILE A 102 13.58 16.12 -7.47
C ILE A 102 13.64 17.52 -6.87
N HIS A 103 13.16 17.73 -5.64
CA HIS A 103 13.19 19.05 -5.02
C HIS A 103 14.61 19.55 -4.83
N THR A 104 15.51 18.73 -4.30
CA THR A 104 16.91 19.12 -4.10
C THR A 104 17.63 19.31 -5.42
N TYR A 105 17.46 18.42 -6.39
CA TYR A 105 18.10 18.53 -7.70
C TYR A 105 17.61 19.76 -8.46
N ILE A 106 16.30 19.95 -8.59
CA ILE A 106 15.75 21.13 -9.27
C ILE A 106 16.13 22.39 -8.51
N ARG A 107 15.95 22.43 -7.19
CA ARG A 107 16.30 23.62 -6.40
C ARG A 107 17.77 23.93 -6.51
N THR A 108 18.66 22.96 -6.38
CA THR A 108 20.12 23.19 -6.49
C THR A 108 20.51 23.56 -7.90
N TYR A 109 20.07 22.84 -8.92
CA TYR A 109 20.41 23.12 -10.31
C TYR A 109 19.88 24.48 -10.75
N VAL A 110 18.59 24.75 -10.57
CA VAL A 110 17.97 26.03 -10.94
C VAL A 110 18.55 27.16 -10.11
N HIS A 111 18.67 27.01 -8.79
CA HIS A 111 19.24 28.07 -7.95
C HIS A 111 20.69 28.34 -8.32
N THR A 112 21.53 27.31 -8.47
CA THR A 112 22.95 27.49 -8.82
C THR A 112 23.10 28.03 -10.23
N TYR A 113 22.37 27.51 -11.22
CA TYR A 113 22.44 27.98 -12.59
C TYR A 113 21.97 29.42 -12.71
N ILE A 114 20.78 29.76 -12.21
CA ILE A 114 20.26 31.13 -12.26
C ILE A 114 21.16 32.04 -11.45
N ARG A 115 21.52 31.68 -10.22
CA ARG A 115 22.37 32.51 -9.38
C ARG A 115 23.73 32.72 -10.03
N THR A 116 24.39 31.67 -10.50
CA THR A 116 25.72 31.83 -11.13
C THR A 116 25.61 32.60 -12.43
N TYR A 117 24.72 32.22 -13.35
CA TYR A 117 24.58 32.89 -14.64
C TYR A 117 24.19 34.35 -14.46
N VAL A 118 23.07 34.63 -13.78
CA VAL A 118 22.57 36.00 -13.61
C VAL A 118 23.52 36.82 -12.75
N HIS A 119 24.02 36.29 -11.62
CA HIS A 119 24.93 37.07 -10.77
C HIS A 119 26.25 37.34 -11.48
N THR A 120 26.87 36.33 -12.11
CA THR A 120 28.15 36.55 -12.79
C THR A 120 27.97 37.43 -14.00
N TYR A 121 26.93 37.24 -14.80
CA TYR A 121 26.66 38.04 -15.99
C TYR A 121 26.38 39.50 -15.62
N ILE A 122 25.43 39.77 -14.72
CA ILE A 122 25.13 41.14 -14.29
C ILE A 122 26.34 41.76 -13.60
N ARG A 123 26.98 41.04 -12.67
CA ARG A 123 28.14 41.57 -11.94
C ARG A 123 29.28 41.90 -12.90
N THR A 124 29.63 41.00 -13.81
CA THR A 124 30.71 41.24 -14.77
C THR A 124 30.35 42.38 -15.70
N TYR A 125 29.15 42.40 -16.30
CA TYR A 125 28.72 43.45 -17.20
C TYR A 125 28.70 44.83 -16.53
N VAL A 126 28.05 44.94 -15.37
CA VAL A 126 27.95 46.20 -14.64
C VAL A 126 29.33 46.64 -14.15
N GLN A 127 30.13 45.72 -13.61
CA GLN A 127 31.46 46.05 -13.10
C GLN A 127 32.42 46.43 -14.24
N THR A 128 32.39 45.76 -15.39
CA THR A 128 33.21 46.14 -16.54
C THR A 128 32.75 47.46 -17.12
N TYR A 129 31.44 47.64 -17.35
CA TYR A 129 30.89 48.87 -17.91
C TYR A 129 31.18 50.08 -17.02
N ILE A 130 30.91 50.01 -15.72
CA ILE A 130 31.21 51.11 -14.80
C ILE A 130 32.72 51.37 -14.75
N ARG A 131 33.54 50.32 -14.62
CA ARG A 131 35.00 50.47 -14.53
C ARG A 131 35.58 51.09 -15.79
N THR A 132 35.17 50.64 -16.98
CA THR A 132 35.69 51.17 -18.25
C THR A 132 35.18 52.58 -18.49
N TYR A 133 33.89 52.84 -18.29
CA TYR A 133 33.29 54.16 -18.48
C TYR A 133 33.92 55.19 -17.55
N VAL A 134 33.94 54.95 -16.24
CA VAL A 134 34.57 55.85 -15.27
C VAL A 134 36.05 56.05 -15.58
N HIS A 135 36.79 54.98 -15.89
CA HIS A 135 38.21 55.10 -16.25
C HIS A 135 38.42 55.95 -17.51
N THR A 136 37.59 55.80 -18.54
CA THR A 136 37.68 56.63 -19.75
C THR A 136 37.37 58.09 -19.49
N TYR A 137 36.32 58.40 -18.70
CA TYR A 137 35.96 59.78 -18.37
C TYR A 137 37.04 60.47 -17.52
N VAL A 138 37.61 59.75 -16.55
CA VAL A 138 38.71 60.29 -15.72
C VAL A 138 39.97 60.50 -16.55
N LEU A 139 40.31 59.58 -17.47
CA LEU A 139 41.43 59.77 -18.40
C LEU A 139 41.17 60.93 -19.36
N GLU A 140 39.94 61.09 -19.85
CA GLU A 140 39.55 62.20 -20.73
C GLU A 140 39.70 63.54 -20.03
N ASP A 141 39.19 63.67 -18.81
CA ASP A 141 39.29 64.87 -18.00
C ASP A 141 40.77 65.20 -17.66
N ARG A 142 41.58 64.19 -17.34
CA ARG A 142 43.04 64.38 -17.19
C ARG A 142 43.71 64.83 -18.50
N ALA A 143 43.32 64.27 -19.65
CA ALA A 143 43.88 64.63 -20.94
C ALA A 143 43.49 66.05 -21.37
N LYS A 144 42.22 66.45 -21.17
CA LYS A 144 41.72 67.81 -21.42
C LYS A 144 42.47 68.82 -20.56
N ARG A 145 42.55 68.59 -19.25
CA ARG A 145 43.34 69.45 -18.34
C ARG A 145 44.82 69.54 -18.73
N ALA A 146 45.42 68.45 -19.21
CA ALA A 146 46.81 68.48 -19.68
C ALA A 146 46.98 69.33 -20.95
N ILE A 147 46.01 69.31 -21.86
CA ILE A 147 46.04 70.11 -23.11
C ILE A 147 45.78 71.59 -22.82
N ASP A 148 44.82 71.91 -21.94
CA ASP A 148 44.53 73.28 -21.52
C ASP A 148 45.77 73.93 -20.87
N ASN A 149 46.57 73.12 -20.14
CA ASN A 149 47.85 73.56 -19.58
C ASN A 149 48.96 73.79 -20.63
N ILE A 150 48.82 73.28 -21.87
CA ILE A 150 49.82 73.36 -22.94
C ILE A 150 49.44 74.42 -24.01
N GLY A 151 48.19 74.90 -24.04
CA GLY A 151 47.78 76.05 -24.87
C GLY A 151 47.73 75.79 -26.39
N LEU A 152 47.39 74.57 -26.82
CA LEU A 152 47.30 74.20 -28.25
C LEU A 152 45.83 74.07 -28.72
N ASP A 153 45.28 75.12 -29.32
CA ASP A 153 43.89 75.18 -29.80
C ASP A 153 43.58 74.32 -31.06
N ASN A 154 44.59 73.67 -31.66
CA ASN A 154 44.43 72.97 -32.95
C ASN A 154 44.24 71.43 -32.84
N GLY A 155 44.09 70.87 -31.62
CA GLY A 155 44.02 69.40 -31.40
C GLY A 155 42.62 68.82 -31.09
N THR A 156 41.62 69.66 -30.85
CA THR A 156 40.33 69.25 -30.26
C THR A 156 39.48 68.36 -31.18
N GLY A 157 39.50 68.59 -32.50
CA GLY A 157 38.74 67.80 -33.47
C GLY A 157 39.22 66.35 -33.64
N SER A 158 40.55 66.13 -33.60
CA SER A 158 41.14 64.79 -33.71
C SER A 158 40.88 63.96 -32.45
N ILE A 159 40.92 64.59 -31.28
CA ILE A 159 40.63 63.95 -29.99
C ILE A 159 39.15 63.57 -29.90
N ASN A 160 38.23 64.47 -30.25
CA ASN A 160 36.79 64.16 -30.25
C ASN A 160 36.44 63.00 -31.18
N THR A 161 37.09 62.91 -32.34
CA THR A 161 36.92 61.79 -33.27
C THR A 161 37.49 60.49 -32.71
N ARG A 162 38.67 60.53 -32.09
CA ARG A 162 39.29 59.36 -31.44
C ARG A 162 38.49 58.90 -30.22
N VAL A 163 37.90 59.82 -29.48
CA VAL A 163 37.01 59.56 -28.34
C VAL A 163 35.71 58.92 -28.82
N HIS A 164 35.07 59.46 -29.85
CA HIS A 164 33.86 58.86 -30.43
C HIS A 164 34.13 57.42 -30.89
N ASN A 165 35.25 57.18 -31.58
CA ASN A 165 35.68 55.85 -32.01
C ASN A 165 36.03 54.90 -30.86
N THR A 166 36.56 55.43 -29.75
CA THR A 166 36.88 54.62 -28.56
C THR A 166 35.61 54.27 -27.80
N ARG A 167 34.66 55.21 -27.69
CA ARG A 167 33.35 54.99 -27.09
C ARG A 167 32.53 53.95 -27.86
N THR A 168 32.47 54.04 -29.19
CA THR A 168 31.81 53.02 -30.03
C THR A 168 32.46 51.64 -29.89
N LYS A 169 33.79 51.55 -29.84
CA LYS A 169 34.48 50.28 -29.57
C LYS A 169 34.22 49.71 -28.17
N ILE A 170 34.05 50.57 -27.15
CA ILE A 170 33.69 50.12 -25.80
C ILE A 170 32.24 49.64 -25.76
N GLU A 171 31.32 50.34 -26.42
CA GLU A 171 29.93 49.93 -26.57
C GLU A 171 29.81 48.60 -27.32
N GLU A 172 30.65 48.34 -28.32
CA GLU A 172 30.74 47.04 -29.01
C GLU A 172 31.35 45.93 -28.15
N ASN A 173 32.45 46.20 -27.43
CA ASN A 173 33.11 45.20 -26.59
C ASN A 173 32.34 44.88 -25.30
N CYS A 174 31.48 45.79 -24.84
CA CYS A 174 30.57 45.52 -23.72
C CYS A 174 29.29 44.81 -24.18
N LYS A 175 29.07 44.55 -25.47
CA LYS A 175 27.89 43.78 -25.89
C LYS A 175 27.93 42.37 -25.28
N PRO A 176 26.76 41.83 -24.89
CA PRO A 176 26.66 40.48 -24.35
C PRO A 176 27.33 39.48 -25.30
N ASN A 177 28.34 38.76 -24.83
CA ASN A 177 28.82 37.58 -25.56
C ASN A 177 27.81 36.46 -25.27
N VAL A 178 26.71 36.45 -26.02
CA VAL A 178 25.72 35.36 -25.99
C VAL A 178 26.36 34.17 -26.69
N LYS A 179 27.26 33.48 -25.99
CA LYS A 179 27.64 32.12 -26.38
C LYS A 179 26.43 31.23 -26.09
N GLN A 180 25.91 30.60 -27.16
CA GLN A 180 24.98 29.47 -27.09
C GLN A 180 25.55 28.35 -26.24
#